data_AF-A0A401IYN8-F1
#
_entry.id   AF-A0A401IYN8-F1
#
_cell.length_a   1.000
_cell.length_b   1.000
_cell.length_c   1.000
_cell.angle_alpha   90.00
_cell.angle_beta   90.00
_cell.angle_gamma   90.00
#
_symmetry.space_group_name_H-M   'P 1'
#
loop_
_entity.id
_entity.type
_entity.pdbx_description
1 polymer ?
#
loop_
_entity_poly.entity_id
_entity_poly.type
_entity_poly.pdbx_seq_one_letter_code
_entity_poly.pdbx_strand_id
1 'polypeptide(L)'
;MARRHLSPDEAALWTALTRSVRPIRPHGRVMPALPTQPVAVTPKTGLTPPLRQTPTPAPVAVRTPAAVLDTGWEKRIRGGTISPDMSIDLHGHSLSAAHVRLNQAIASALARDARVLLVVTGKPPKNAADGASRRGAIRGEIGHWIETSPYADRIASVRVAHPRHGGDGALYLVLRRKK
;
A
#
# COMPACT_ATOMS: atom_id res chain seq x y z
N MET A 1 23.94 23.48 5.63
CA MET A 1 23.67 22.03 5.47
C MET A 1 24.90 21.27 5.95
N ALA A 2 24.94 20.84 7.21
CA ALA A 2 26.09 20.12 7.75
C ALA A 2 26.02 18.64 7.36
N ARG A 3 27.07 18.10 6.74
CA ARG A 3 27.19 16.66 6.47
C ARG A 3 27.45 15.93 7.79
N ARG A 4 26.54 15.04 8.16
CA ARG A 4 26.66 14.19 9.36
C ARG A 4 27.63 13.05 9.08
N HIS A 5 28.71 12.98 9.87
CA HIS A 5 29.66 11.87 9.85
C HIS A 5 29.23 10.80 10.85
N LEU A 6 29.40 9.52 10.51
CA LEU A 6 29.03 8.40 11.37
C LEU A 6 29.95 8.36 12.60
N SER A 7 29.36 8.13 13.77
CA SER A 7 30.14 7.91 14.98
C SER A 7 30.88 6.55 14.93
N PRO A 8 31.94 6.36 15.73
CA PRO A 8 32.69 5.10 15.74
C PRO A 8 31.83 3.87 16.06
N ASP A 9 30.85 4.03 16.95
CA ASP A 9 29.89 2.99 17.31
C ASP A 9 28.90 2.70 16.16
N GLU A 10 28.43 3.73 15.47
CA GLU A 10 27.58 3.55 14.28
C GLU A 10 28.36 2.81 13.18
N ALA A 11 29.65 3.12 12.98
CA ALA A 11 30.50 2.44 12.00
C ALA A 11 30.73 0.96 12.33
N ALA A 12 30.89 0.61 13.61
CA ALA A 12 31.03 -0.77 14.06
C ALA A 12 29.75 -1.59 13.79
N LEU A 13 28.57 -1.02 14.07
CA LEU A 13 27.28 -1.63 13.81
C LEU A 13 27.01 -1.79 12.30
N TRP A 14 27.40 -0.80 11.49
CA TRP A 14 27.34 -0.89 10.03
C TRP A 14 28.23 -2.01 9.46
N THR A 15 29.40 -2.23 10.05
CA THR A 15 30.32 -3.30 9.64
C THR A 15 29.77 -4.68 9.98
N ALA A 16 29.11 -4.82 11.13
CA ALA A 16 28.44 -6.06 11.54
C ALA A 16 27.23 -6.39 10.63
N LEU A 17 26.43 -5.37 10.27
CA LEU A 17 25.26 -5.53 9.42
C LEU A 17 25.63 -5.96 7.99
N THR A 18 26.65 -5.33 7.40
CA THR A 18 27.08 -5.61 6.02
C THR A 18 27.60 -7.02 5.80
N ARG A 19 28.17 -7.68 6.82
CA ARG A 19 28.57 -9.10 6.76
C ARG A 19 27.41 -10.08 6.57
N SER A 20 26.19 -9.69 6.95
CA SER A 20 25.01 -10.56 6.91
C SER A 20 24.21 -10.48 5.62
N VAL A 21 24.54 -9.53 4.72
CA VAL A 21 23.80 -9.27 3.49
C VAL A 21 24.43 -10.04 2.33
N ARG A 22 23.64 -10.89 1.67
CA ARG A 22 24.04 -11.61 0.46
C ARG A 22 23.91 -10.70 -0.76
N PRO A 23 24.99 -10.39 -1.50
CA PRO A 23 24.93 -9.49 -2.65
C PRO A 23 24.13 -10.11 -3.81
N ILE A 24 23.30 -9.30 -4.47
CA ILE A 24 22.36 -9.71 -5.54
C ILE A 24 23.05 -10.01 -6.88
N ARG A 25 24.31 -9.63 -7.08
CA ARG A 25 25.10 -9.99 -8.28
C ARG A 25 26.56 -10.28 -7.91
N PRO A 26 26.92 -11.54 -7.62
CA PRO A 26 28.32 -11.90 -7.55
C PRO A 26 28.83 -11.95 -9.00
N HIS A 27 29.67 -10.98 -9.34
CA HIS A 27 30.45 -10.93 -10.58
C HIS A 27 29.64 -10.55 -11.82
N GLY A 28 29.69 -9.27 -12.15
CA GLY A 28 29.40 -8.78 -13.49
C GLY A 28 30.38 -9.41 -14.47
N ARG A 29 29.94 -10.48 -15.14
CA ARG A 29 30.58 -11.03 -16.33
C ARG A 29 30.65 -9.90 -17.36
N VAL A 30 31.87 -9.42 -17.64
CA VAL A 30 32.14 -8.60 -18.82
C VAL A 30 31.89 -9.49 -20.02
N MET A 31 30.85 -9.21 -20.80
CA MET A 31 30.72 -9.80 -22.13
C MET A 31 31.61 -9.00 -23.08
N PRO A 32 32.55 -9.62 -23.80
CA PRO A 32 33.30 -8.93 -24.82
C PRO A 32 32.36 -8.51 -25.95
N ALA A 33 32.44 -7.25 -26.36
CA ALA A 33 31.71 -6.74 -27.52
C ALA A 33 32.25 -7.45 -28.77
N LEU A 34 31.38 -8.19 -29.46
CA LEU A 34 31.66 -8.71 -30.79
C LEU A 34 31.59 -7.53 -31.80
N PRO A 35 32.50 -7.48 -32.78
CA PRO A 35 32.60 -6.35 -33.70
C PRO A 35 31.39 -6.30 -34.65
N THR A 36 30.77 -5.13 -34.74
CA THR A 36 29.74 -4.80 -35.73
C THR A 36 30.37 -4.83 -37.12
N GLN A 37 29.97 -5.80 -37.95
CA GLN A 37 30.14 -5.72 -39.40
C GLN A 37 28.81 -5.24 -40.02
N PRO A 38 28.80 -4.17 -40.83
CA PRO A 38 27.61 -3.75 -41.54
C PRO A 38 27.50 -4.57 -42.83
N VAL A 39 26.41 -5.30 -43.01
CA VAL A 39 26.12 -5.95 -44.30
C VAL A 39 24.70 -5.61 -44.75
N ALA A 40 24.64 -5.28 -46.03
CA ALA A 40 23.62 -4.52 -46.72
C ALA A 40 22.23 -5.16 -46.79
N VAL A 41 21.26 -4.26 -46.96
CA VAL A 41 19.89 -4.50 -47.37
C VAL A 41 19.79 -5.27 -48.70
N THR A 42 18.89 -6.25 -48.78
CA THR A 42 18.05 -6.46 -49.97
C THR A 42 16.68 -7.06 -49.58
N PRO A 43 15.59 -6.72 -50.30
CA PRO A 43 14.22 -7.02 -49.89
C PRO A 43 13.65 -8.19 -50.70
N LYS A 44 13.01 -9.19 -50.08
CA LYS A 44 12.07 -10.09 -50.77
C LYS A 44 10.92 -10.57 -49.86
N THR A 45 9.74 -10.08 -50.23
CA THR A 45 8.42 -10.72 -50.31
C THR A 45 8.18 -11.99 -49.49
N GLY A 46 7.27 -11.89 -48.50
CA GLY A 46 6.66 -13.02 -47.83
C GLY A 46 5.32 -12.60 -47.22
N LEU A 47 4.23 -13.16 -47.76
CA LEU A 47 2.84 -12.95 -47.31
C LEU A 47 2.71 -13.30 -45.83
N THR A 48 2.39 -12.32 -44.99
CA THR A 48 2.06 -12.53 -43.57
C THR A 48 0.62 -12.06 -43.34
N PRO A 49 -0.28 -12.86 -42.73
CA PRO A 49 -1.63 -12.42 -42.42
C PRO A 49 -1.59 -11.27 -41.40
N PRO A 50 -2.56 -10.34 -41.42
CA PRO A 50 -2.53 -9.19 -40.52
C PRO A 50 -2.65 -9.66 -39.06
N LEU A 51 -1.70 -9.22 -38.23
CA LEU A 51 -1.79 -9.33 -36.78
C LEU A 51 -3.12 -8.72 -36.33
N ARG A 52 -3.99 -9.55 -35.77
CA ARG A 52 -5.21 -9.12 -35.11
C ARG A 52 -4.79 -8.23 -33.94
N GLN A 53 -4.97 -6.92 -34.10
CA GLN A 53 -4.72 -5.95 -33.04
C GLN A 53 -5.62 -6.32 -31.86
N THR A 54 -5.02 -6.82 -30.78
CA THR A 54 -5.73 -6.92 -29.50
C THR A 54 -6.06 -5.49 -29.07
N PRO A 55 -7.33 -5.14 -28.82
CA PRO A 55 -7.66 -3.82 -28.34
C PRO A 55 -6.96 -3.58 -27.01
N THR A 56 -6.19 -2.49 -26.95
CA THR A 56 -5.58 -1.97 -25.73
C THR A 56 -6.68 -1.85 -24.68
N PRO A 57 -6.56 -2.47 -23.49
CA PRO A 57 -7.55 -2.29 -22.45
C PRO A 57 -7.62 -0.82 -22.07
N ALA A 58 -8.81 -0.24 -22.15
CA ALA A 58 -9.04 1.13 -21.73
C ALA A 58 -8.58 1.32 -20.27
N PRO A 59 -7.98 2.47 -19.91
CA PRO A 59 -7.55 2.71 -18.55
C PRO A 59 -8.78 2.66 -17.64
N VAL A 60 -8.81 1.69 -16.73
CA VAL A 60 -9.83 1.61 -15.68
C VAL A 60 -9.67 2.87 -14.85
N ALA A 61 -10.68 3.75 -14.88
CA ALA A 61 -10.67 4.96 -14.06
C ALA A 61 -10.63 4.54 -12.59
N VAL A 62 -9.46 4.66 -11.95
CA VAL A 62 -9.28 4.40 -10.52
C VAL A 62 -10.04 5.49 -9.78
N ARG A 63 -11.27 5.18 -9.35
CA ARG A 63 -12.07 6.08 -8.52
C ARG A 63 -11.52 6.00 -7.11
N THR A 64 -10.70 6.97 -6.73
CA THR A 64 -10.22 7.12 -5.35
C THR A 64 -11.40 7.40 -4.42
N PRO A 65 -11.34 6.92 -3.16
CA PRO A 65 -12.38 7.20 -2.17
C PRO A 65 -12.56 8.71 -2.00
N ALA A 66 -13.82 9.16 -1.95
CA ALA A 66 -14.12 10.57 -1.88
C ALA A 66 -13.60 11.17 -0.57
N ALA A 67 -12.81 12.25 -0.67
CA ALA A 67 -12.22 12.89 0.49
C ALA A 67 -13.27 13.53 1.42
N VAL A 68 -14.44 13.94 0.89
CA VAL A 68 -15.45 14.72 1.63
C VAL A 68 -16.68 13.85 1.91
N LEU A 69 -16.99 13.71 3.21
CA LEU A 69 -18.18 13.03 3.72
C LEU A 69 -19.18 14.11 4.17
N ASP A 70 -20.47 13.78 4.18
CA ASP A 70 -21.54 14.70 4.62
C ASP A 70 -21.32 15.20 6.07
N THR A 71 -21.63 16.46 6.34
CA THR A 71 -21.61 17.13 7.65
C THR A 71 -22.32 16.31 8.74
N GLY A 72 -23.40 15.60 8.39
CA GLY A 72 -24.11 14.72 9.33
C GLY A 72 -23.24 13.57 9.84
N TRP A 73 -22.44 12.95 8.96
CA TRP A 73 -21.52 11.89 9.36
C TRP A 73 -20.38 12.43 10.21
N GLU A 74 -19.84 13.60 9.87
CA GLU A 74 -18.77 14.24 10.63
C GLU A 74 -19.21 14.52 12.09
N LYS A 75 -20.45 14.99 12.27
CA LYS A 75 -21.05 15.18 13.60
C LYS A 75 -21.17 13.86 14.37
N ARG A 76 -21.55 12.77 13.70
CA ARG A 76 -21.66 11.43 14.31
C ARG A 76 -20.31 10.83 14.69
N ILE A 77 -19.29 11.01 13.84
CA ILE A 77 -17.91 10.58 14.13
C ILE A 77 -17.40 11.30 15.37
N ARG A 78 -17.47 12.64 15.37
CA ARG A 78 -17.02 13.49 16.48
C ARG A 78 -17.80 13.23 17.76
N GLY A 79 -19.10 12.97 17.67
CA GLY A 79 -19.94 12.61 18.81
C GLY A 79 -19.81 11.16 19.28
N GLY A 80 -19.07 10.31 18.57
CA GLY A 80 -18.90 8.90 18.92
C GLY A 80 -20.19 8.08 18.85
N THR A 81 -21.17 8.50 18.06
CA THR A 81 -22.47 7.81 17.89
C THR A 81 -22.48 6.82 16.72
N ILE A 82 -21.36 6.69 16.01
CA ILE A 82 -21.18 5.66 14.99
C ILE A 82 -20.93 4.33 15.69
N SER A 83 -21.81 3.38 15.43
CA SER A 83 -21.61 1.96 15.78
C SER A 83 -21.08 1.25 14.54
N PRO A 84 -19.87 0.65 14.58
CA PRO A 84 -19.35 -0.14 13.47
C PRO A 84 -20.12 -1.46 13.36
N ASP A 85 -20.44 -1.86 12.12
CA ASP A 85 -21.14 -3.12 11.84
C ASP A 85 -20.18 -4.31 11.94
N MET A 86 -18.91 -4.07 11.59
CA MET A 86 -17.84 -5.04 11.67
C MET A 86 -16.57 -4.36 12.21
N SER A 87 -15.73 -5.14 12.87
CA SER A 87 -14.41 -4.70 13.33
C SER A 87 -13.36 -5.73 12.96
N ILE A 88 -12.19 -5.25 12.56
CA ILE A 88 -11.00 -6.09 12.38
C ILE A 88 -9.80 -5.50 13.09
N ASP A 89 -9.03 -6.41 13.64
CA ASP A 89 -7.77 -6.08 14.28
C ASP A 89 -6.59 -6.49 13.42
N LEU A 90 -5.74 -5.51 13.13
CA LEU A 90 -4.50 -5.64 12.39
C LEU A 90 -3.28 -5.43 13.29
N HIS A 91 -3.46 -5.03 14.56
CA HIS A 91 -2.31 -4.79 15.42
C HIS A 91 -1.48 -6.07 15.61
N GLY A 92 -0.17 -5.91 15.73
CA GLY A 92 0.74 -7.04 15.96
C GLY A 92 0.99 -7.95 14.75
N HIS A 93 0.25 -7.78 13.66
CA HIS A 93 0.52 -8.50 12.41
C HIS A 93 1.76 -7.94 11.68
N SER A 94 2.38 -8.77 10.84
CA SER A 94 3.34 -8.28 9.83
C SER A 94 2.60 -7.45 8.78
N LEU A 95 3.32 -6.58 8.06
CA LEU A 95 2.72 -5.76 7.00
C LEU A 95 2.00 -6.62 5.94
N SER A 96 2.64 -7.70 5.49
CA SER A 96 2.05 -8.61 4.51
C SER A 96 0.79 -9.31 5.02
N ALA A 97 0.80 -9.82 6.25
CA ALA A 97 -0.35 -10.47 6.86
C ALA A 97 -1.50 -9.48 7.09
N ALA A 98 -1.19 -8.27 7.57
CA ALA A 98 -2.17 -7.21 7.78
C ALA A 98 -2.83 -6.78 6.46
N HIS A 99 -2.06 -6.65 5.38
CA HIS A 99 -2.59 -6.30 4.06
C HIS A 99 -3.57 -7.35 3.52
N VAL A 100 -3.22 -8.64 3.61
CA VAL A 100 -4.12 -9.74 3.20
C VAL A 100 -5.39 -9.73 4.05
N ARG A 101 -5.24 -9.60 5.37
CA ARG A 101 -6.37 -9.58 6.32
C ARG A 101 -7.30 -8.39 6.09
N LEU A 102 -6.76 -7.21 5.80
CA LEU A 102 -7.53 -6.02 5.46
C LEU A 102 -8.39 -6.25 4.21
N ASN A 103 -7.81 -6.79 3.13
CA ASN A 103 -8.56 -7.05 1.90
C ASN A 103 -9.67 -8.10 2.12
N GLN A 104 -9.39 -9.17 2.86
CA GLN A 104 -10.40 -10.18 3.23
C GLN A 104 -11.54 -9.58 4.08
N ALA A 105 -11.20 -8.66 4.99
CA ALA A 105 -12.18 -7.97 5.82
C ALA A 105 -13.10 -7.06 5.00
N ILE A 106 -12.53 -6.28 4.06
CA ILE A 106 -13.31 -5.42 3.17
C ILE A 106 -14.23 -6.27 2.29
N ALA A 107 -13.72 -7.36 1.71
CA ALA A 107 -14.52 -8.29 0.92
C ALA A 107 -15.69 -8.86 1.73
N SER A 108 -15.43 -9.30 2.97
CA SER A 108 -16.43 -9.84 3.88
C SER A 108 -17.48 -8.79 4.28
N ALA A 109 -17.05 -7.57 4.55
CA ALA A 109 -17.94 -6.45 4.88
C ALA A 109 -18.87 -6.10 3.71
N LEU A 110 -18.34 -6.06 2.48
CA LEU A 110 -19.13 -5.84 1.27
C LEU A 110 -20.10 -6.99 0.96
N ALA A 111 -19.74 -8.24 1.31
CA ALA A 111 -20.62 -9.39 1.18
C ALA A 111 -21.80 -9.34 2.15
N ARG A 112 -21.59 -8.77 3.35
CA ARG A 112 -22.59 -8.60 4.41
C ARG A 112 -23.36 -7.28 4.34
N ASP A 113 -23.12 -6.47 3.29
CA ASP A 113 -23.64 -5.10 3.14
C ASP A 113 -23.40 -4.20 4.37
N ALA A 114 -22.27 -4.42 5.06
CA ALA A 114 -21.84 -3.60 6.18
C ALA A 114 -21.56 -2.17 5.69
N ARG A 115 -21.98 -1.18 6.47
CA ARG A 115 -21.80 0.23 6.14
C ARG A 115 -20.51 0.78 6.72
N VAL A 116 -20.15 0.35 7.92
CA VAL A 116 -18.99 0.85 8.66
C VAL A 116 -18.14 -0.33 9.12
N LEU A 117 -16.90 -0.35 8.66
CA LEU A 117 -15.87 -1.27 9.14
C LEU A 117 -14.89 -0.50 10.03
N LEU A 118 -14.75 -0.93 11.29
CA LEU A 118 -13.70 -0.46 12.18
C LEU A 118 -12.42 -1.26 11.91
N VAL A 119 -11.30 -0.57 11.67
CA VAL A 119 -10.00 -1.18 11.43
C VAL A 119 -9.04 -0.70 12.50
N VAL A 120 -8.60 -1.62 13.36
CA VAL A 120 -7.64 -1.34 14.43
C VAL A 120 -6.23 -1.61 13.91
N THR A 121 -5.42 -0.55 13.78
CA THR A 121 -4.04 -0.63 13.25
C THR A 121 -2.96 -0.61 14.33
N GLY A 122 -3.33 -0.20 15.54
CA GLY A 122 -2.40 0.18 16.59
C GLY A 122 -2.04 1.67 16.52
N LYS A 123 -1.47 2.19 17.62
CA LYS A 123 -1.12 3.62 17.74
C LYS A 123 0.01 4.00 16.77
N PRO A 124 -0.05 5.19 16.16
CA PRO A 124 1.06 5.71 15.36
C PRO A 124 2.33 5.88 16.23
N PRO A 125 3.53 5.79 15.62
CA PRO A 125 4.77 6.03 16.35
C PRO A 125 4.77 7.47 16.89
N LYS A 126 5.10 7.64 18.18
CA LYS A 126 5.12 8.97 18.82
C LYS A 126 6.26 9.86 18.32
N ASN A 127 7.38 9.27 17.92
CA ASN A 127 8.56 9.98 17.41
C ASN A 127 9.07 9.27 16.15
N ALA A 128 9.21 10.01 15.05
CA ALA A 128 9.87 9.52 13.83
C ALA A 128 11.41 9.37 14.00
N ALA A 129 11.97 9.93 15.09
CA ALA A 129 13.40 9.92 15.38
C ALA A 129 13.92 8.59 15.96
N ASP A 130 13.04 7.78 16.55
CA ASP A 130 13.38 6.42 16.99
C ASP A 130 13.28 5.48 15.78
N GLY A 131 14.27 5.56 14.89
CA GLY A 131 14.37 4.83 13.61
C GLY A 131 14.37 3.29 13.71
N ALA A 132 13.98 2.72 14.85
CA ALA A 132 13.89 1.30 15.13
C ALA A 132 12.46 0.82 15.47
N SER A 133 11.48 1.70 15.64
CA SER A 133 10.15 1.25 16.05
C SER A 133 9.32 0.74 14.87
N ARG A 134 9.25 -0.59 14.73
CA ARG A 134 8.25 -1.32 13.91
C ARG A 134 6.78 -0.98 14.30
N ARG A 135 6.59 -0.15 15.33
CA ARG A 135 5.32 0.31 15.89
C ARG A 135 4.66 1.31 14.95
N GLY A 136 3.46 0.97 14.47
CA GLY A 136 2.64 1.81 13.60
C GLY A 136 3.03 1.79 12.12
N ALA A 137 3.88 0.84 11.68
CA ALA A 137 4.16 0.62 10.26
C ALA A 137 2.87 0.35 9.45
N ILE A 138 1.95 -0.44 10.02
CA ILE A 138 0.63 -0.69 9.42
C ILE A 138 -0.15 0.63 9.26
N ARG A 139 -0.08 1.53 10.23
CA ARG A 139 -0.76 2.83 10.17
C ARG A 139 -0.16 3.75 9.09
N GLY A 140 1.14 3.65 8.82
CA GLY A 140 1.78 4.36 7.71
C GLY A 140 1.34 3.84 6.34
N GLU A 141 1.20 2.52 6.20
CA GLU A 141 0.89 1.86 4.92
C GLU A 141 -0.62 1.77 4.60
N ILE A 142 -1.49 1.82 5.61
CA ILE A 142 -2.92 1.53 5.41
C ILE A 142 -3.61 2.47 4.42
N GLY A 143 -3.19 3.73 4.35
CA GLY A 143 -3.71 4.68 3.36
C GLY A 143 -3.44 4.21 1.94
N HIS A 144 -2.18 3.87 1.65
CA HIS A 144 -1.76 3.35 0.36
C HIS A 144 -2.47 2.03 0.00
N TRP A 145 -2.62 1.11 0.96
CA TRP A 145 -3.33 -0.15 0.72
C TRP A 145 -4.79 0.05 0.38
N ILE A 146 -5.47 1.01 1.02
CA ILE A 146 -6.87 1.31 0.72
C ILE A 146 -7.00 1.93 -0.69
N GLU A 147 -6.10 2.84 -1.05
CA GLU A 147 -6.11 3.50 -2.36
C GLU A 147 -5.82 2.54 -3.52
N THR A 148 -4.93 1.56 -3.30
CA THR A 148 -4.55 0.55 -4.30
C THR A 148 -5.37 -0.74 -4.22
N SER A 149 -6.31 -0.84 -3.27
CA SER A 149 -7.15 -2.01 -3.11
C SER A 149 -8.09 -2.20 -4.32
N PRO A 150 -8.39 -3.45 -4.72
CA PRO A 150 -9.45 -3.75 -5.68
C PRO A 150 -10.84 -3.22 -5.28
N TYR A 151 -11.02 -2.81 -4.02
CA TYR A 151 -12.26 -2.30 -3.46
C TYR A 151 -12.28 -0.78 -3.24
N ALA A 152 -11.25 -0.04 -3.71
CA ALA A 152 -11.13 1.40 -3.47
C ALA A 152 -12.39 2.19 -3.91
N ASP A 153 -12.98 1.81 -5.05
CA ASP A 153 -14.20 2.41 -5.61
C ASP A 153 -15.45 2.18 -4.75
N ARG A 154 -15.42 1.12 -3.92
CA ARG A 154 -16.46 0.73 -2.97
C ARG A 154 -16.34 1.42 -1.62
N ILE A 155 -15.23 2.11 -1.36
CA ILE A 155 -15.00 2.84 -0.12
C ILE A 155 -15.44 4.30 -0.35
N ALA A 156 -16.40 4.75 0.44
CA ALA A 156 -16.90 6.12 0.36
C ALA A 156 -15.92 7.11 1.01
N SER A 157 -15.41 6.77 2.19
CA SER A 157 -14.45 7.60 2.93
C SER A 157 -13.71 6.79 4.00
N VAL A 158 -12.56 7.32 4.42
CA VAL A 158 -11.75 6.80 5.53
C VAL A 158 -11.61 7.91 6.58
N ARG A 159 -11.82 7.59 7.85
CA ARG A 159 -11.80 8.55 8.96
C ARG A 159 -11.12 7.97 10.19
N VAL A 160 -10.49 8.83 10.98
CA VAL A 160 -9.97 8.42 12.30
C VAL A 160 -11.14 8.00 13.18
N ALA A 161 -10.96 6.92 13.94
CA ALA A 161 -11.98 6.44 14.84
C ALA A 161 -12.18 7.41 16.03
N HIS A 162 -13.34 7.35 16.66
CA HIS A 162 -13.57 8.09 17.91
C HIS A 162 -12.71 7.50 19.04
N PRO A 163 -12.29 8.28 20.07
CA PRO A 163 -11.50 7.75 21.20
C PRO A 163 -12.09 6.49 21.86
N ARG A 164 -13.42 6.38 21.94
CA ARG A 164 -14.13 5.17 22.45
C ARG A 164 -13.83 3.89 21.64
N HIS A 165 -13.46 4.02 20.37
CA HIS A 165 -13.18 2.91 19.46
C HIS A 165 -11.69 2.85 19.05
N GLY A 166 -10.80 3.47 19.83
CA GLY A 166 -9.36 3.39 19.64
C GLY A 166 -8.68 4.65 19.10
N GLY A 167 -9.44 5.70 18.77
CA GLY A 167 -8.89 7.02 18.38
C GLY A 167 -7.92 6.93 17.20
N ASP A 168 -6.76 7.56 17.34
CA ASP A 168 -5.68 7.53 16.34
C ASP A 168 -5.15 6.13 16.03
N GLY A 169 -5.41 5.15 16.89
CA GLY A 169 -5.03 3.76 16.68
C GLY A 169 -5.97 2.95 15.79
N ALA A 170 -7.09 3.54 15.36
CA ALA A 170 -8.10 2.89 14.54
C ALA A 170 -8.68 3.82 13.46
N LEU A 171 -9.36 3.22 12.49
CA LEU A 171 -10.01 3.91 11.38
C LEU A 171 -11.43 3.39 11.18
N TYR A 172 -12.35 4.28 10.84
CA TYR A 172 -13.60 3.92 10.20
C TYR A 172 -13.40 3.91 8.68
N LEU A 173 -13.70 2.78 8.06
CA LEU A 173 -13.91 2.67 6.63
C LEU A 173 -15.42 2.71 6.37
N VAL A 174 -15.88 3.77 5.72
CA VAL A 174 -17.29 3.92 5.31
C VAL A 174 -17.45 3.31 3.94
N LEU A 175 -18.24 2.25 3.82
CA LEU A 175 -18.44 1.52 2.57
C LEU A 175 -19.65 2.07 1.80
N ARG A 176 -19.64 1.97 0.48
CA ARG A 176 -20.79 2.32 -0.38
C ARG A 176 -21.78 1.16 -0.38
N ARG A 177 -23.07 1.49 -0.17
CA ARG A 177 -24.14 0.49 -0.32
C ARG A 177 -24.21 0.04 -1.78
N LYS A 178 -24.49 -1.24 -1.98
CA LYS A 178 -24.92 -1.73 -3.30
C LYS A 178 -26.24 -1.02 -3.63
N LYS A 179 -26.35 -0.47 -4.82
CA LYS A 179 -27.64 -0.04 -5.36
C LYS A 179 -28.43 -1.26 -5.79
#